data_AF-S8BAA6-F1
#
_entry.id   AF-S8BAA6-F1
#
_cell.length_a   1.000
_cell.length_b   1.000
_cell.length_c   1.000
_cell.angle_alpha   90.00
_cell.angle_beta   90.00
_cell.angle_gamma   90.00
#
_symmetry.space_group_name_H-M   'P 1'
#
loop_
_entity.id
_entity.type
_entity.pdbx_description
1 polymer ?
#
loop_
_entity_poly.entity_id
_entity_poly.type
_entity_poly.pdbx_seq_one_letter_code
_entity_poly.pdbx_strand_id
1 'polypeptide(L)'
;MSSIIGSVKDLIASVFEVIFSVFRGAFDLFSDLITALVHTITGFFQMVLSTIGNVFEAAGGVGKFVASNIVVIALIAAGIFGYLQYQARQGRTVKVGDKKLN
;
A
#
# COMPACT_ATOMS: atom_id res chain seq x y z
N MET A 1 21.02 -50.53 21.55
CA MET A 1 21.26 -49.74 20.31
C MET A 1 20.04 -48.94 19.83
N SER A 2 18.80 -49.29 20.21
CA SER A 2 17.59 -48.56 19.81
C SER A 2 17.46 -47.14 20.40
N SER A 3 17.86 -46.90 21.66
CA SER A 3 17.75 -45.57 22.29
C SER A 3 18.63 -44.50 21.64
N ILE A 4 19.84 -44.84 21.21
CA ILE A 4 20.78 -43.86 20.61
C ILE A 4 20.23 -43.35 19.27
N ILE A 5 19.65 -44.24 18.47
CA ILE A 5 19.03 -43.89 17.18
C ILE A 5 17.79 -43.01 17.38
N GLY A 6 17.00 -43.29 18.43
CA GLY A 6 15.87 -42.43 18.83
C GLY A 6 16.32 -41.03 19.24
N SER A 7 17.31 -40.93 20.13
CA SER A 7 17.83 -39.64 20.60
C SER A 7 18.44 -38.79 19.49
N VAL A 8 19.12 -39.38 18.51
CA VAL A 8 19.64 -38.66 17.34
C VAL A 8 18.52 -38.13 16.46
N LYS A 9 17.45 -38.92 16.25
CA LYS A 9 16.27 -38.49 15.49
C LYS A 9 15.57 -37.31 16.17
N ASP A 10 15.43 -37.36 17.49
CA ASP A 10 14.80 -36.28 18.26
C ASP A 10 15.64 -35.01 18.24
N LEU A 11 16.97 -35.14 18.26
CA LEU A 11 17.89 -34.01 18.14
C LEU A 11 17.79 -33.34 16.76
N ILE A 12 17.74 -34.15 15.70
CA ILE A 12 17.55 -33.65 14.32
C ILE A 12 16.18 -32.97 14.19
N ALA A 13 15.11 -33.58 14.73
CA ALA A 13 13.77 -33.00 14.70
C ALA A 13 13.73 -31.64 15.41
N SER A 14 14.34 -31.52 16.58
CA SER A 14 14.44 -30.27 17.34
C SER A 14 15.18 -29.17 16.57
N VAL A 15 16.29 -29.51 15.89
CA VAL A 15 17.03 -28.55 15.05
C VAL A 15 16.16 -28.05 13.89
N PHE A 16 15.45 -28.95 13.20
CA PHE A 16 14.53 -28.55 12.14
C PHE A 16 13.36 -27.71 12.67
N GLU A 17 12.82 -28.05 13.84
CA GLU A 17 11.71 -27.33 14.46
C GLU A 17 12.10 -25.89 14.82
N VAL A 18 13.30 -25.68 15.35
CA VAL A 18 13.83 -24.33 15.60
C VAL A 18 14.00 -23.54 14.30
N ILE A 19 14.54 -24.16 13.25
CA ILE A 19 14.69 -23.52 11.94
C ILE A 19 13.32 -23.12 11.39
N PHE A 20 12.35 -24.04 11.38
CA PHE A 20 10.99 -23.76 10.92
C PHE A 20 10.28 -22.71 11.79
N SER A 21 10.53 -22.68 13.10
CA SER A 21 9.99 -21.66 14.01
C SER A 21 10.50 -20.26 13.66
N VAL A 22 11.76 -20.12 13.26
CA VAL A 22 12.31 -18.82 12.82
C VAL A 22 11.63 -18.37 11.52
N PHE A 23 11.44 -19.29 10.56
CA PHE A 23 10.72 -18.97 9.32
C PHE A 23 9.26 -18.61 9.55
N ARG A 24 8.56 -19.32 10.44
CA ARG A 24 7.17 -18.99 10.82
C ARG A 24 7.09 -17.61 11.47
N GLY A 25 7.96 -17.32 12.44
CA GLY A 25 8.01 -16.00 13.07
C GLY A 25 8.30 -14.88 12.07
N ALA A 26 9.18 -15.10 11.09
CA ALA A 26 9.43 -14.12 10.04
C ALA A 26 8.21 -13.91 9.12
N PHE A 27 7.48 -14.98 8.79
CA PHE A 27 6.27 -14.90 7.97
C PHE A 27 5.13 -14.19 8.72
N ASP A 28 4.98 -14.46 10.00
CA ASP A 28 3.98 -13.82 10.85
C ASP A 28 4.22 -12.30 10.93
N LEU A 29 5.47 -11.87 11.15
CA LEU A 29 5.83 -10.44 11.13
C LEU A 29 5.51 -9.76 9.79
N PHE A 30 5.74 -10.45 8.68
CA PHE A 30 5.43 -9.92 7.35
C PHE A 30 3.92 -9.83 7.11
N SER A 31 3.18 -10.87 7.51
CA SER A 31 1.72 -10.90 7.45
C SER A 31 1.09 -9.80 8.30
N ASP A 32 1.62 -9.56 9.50
CA ASP A 32 1.17 -8.49 10.39
C ASP A 32 1.45 -7.11 9.79
N LEU A 33 2.61 -6.92 9.16
CA LEU A 33 2.94 -5.67 8.49
C LEU A 33 2.00 -5.38 7.31
N ILE A 34 1.69 -6.38 6.50
CA ILE A 34 0.71 -6.25 5.41
C ILE A 34 -0.67 -5.94 5.98
N THR A 35 -1.10 -6.66 7.01
CA THR A 35 -2.39 -6.44 7.66
C THR A 35 -2.49 -5.03 8.23
N ALA A 36 -1.44 -4.54 8.88
CA ALA A 36 -1.37 -3.18 9.40
C ALA A 36 -1.44 -2.12 8.29
N LEU A 37 -0.75 -2.33 7.18
CA LEU A 37 -0.83 -1.45 6.01
C LEU A 37 -2.24 -1.42 5.41
N VAL A 38 -2.85 -2.60 5.22
CA VAL A 38 -4.23 -2.71 4.73
C VAL A 38 -5.20 -2.01 5.68
N HIS A 39 -5.09 -2.24 7.00
CA HIS A 39 -5.92 -1.59 8.02
C HIS A 39 -5.74 -0.07 8.04
N THR A 40 -4.52 0.42 7.81
CA THR A 40 -4.25 1.86 7.74
C THR A 40 -4.96 2.48 6.53
N ILE A 41 -4.88 1.84 5.38
CA ILE A 41 -5.55 2.30 4.15
C ILE A 41 -7.07 2.23 4.33
N THR A 42 -7.61 1.10 4.79
CA THR A 42 -9.06 0.95 4.98
C THR A 42 -9.59 1.90 6.05
N GLY A 43 -8.87 2.10 7.16
CA GLY A 43 -9.21 3.06 8.20
C GLY A 43 -9.23 4.51 7.68
N PHE A 44 -8.25 4.89 6.85
CA PHE A 44 -8.25 6.20 6.19
C PHE A 44 -9.48 6.38 5.29
N PHE A 45 -9.77 5.40 4.42
CA PHE A 45 -10.95 5.47 3.55
C PHE A 45 -12.25 5.52 4.34
N GLN A 46 -12.39 4.73 5.42
CA GLN A 46 -13.57 4.78 6.28
C GLN A 46 -13.72 6.15 6.94
N MET A 47 -12.65 6.72 7.47
CA MET A 47 -12.67 8.06 8.06
C MET A 47 -13.12 9.13 7.04
N VAL A 48 -12.58 9.05 5.82
CA VAL A 48 -12.97 9.95 4.73
C VAL A 48 -14.44 9.78 4.38
N LEU A 49 -14.91 8.54 4.17
CA LEU A 49 -16.30 8.24 3.84
C LEU A 49 -17.27 8.66 4.94
N SER A 50 -16.93 8.44 6.22
CA SER A 50 -17.73 8.88 7.35
C SER A 50 -17.79 10.41 7.45
N THR A 51 -16.67 11.10 7.24
CA THR A 51 -16.63 12.58 7.24
C THR A 51 -17.48 13.15 6.12
N ILE A 52 -17.36 12.56 4.94
CA ILE A 52 -18.14 12.87 3.75
C ILE A 52 -19.64 12.63 3.99
N GLY A 53 -20.02 11.47 4.57
CA GLY A 53 -21.39 11.14 4.95
C GLY A 53 -21.98 12.15 5.94
N ASN A 54 -21.24 12.46 7.01
CA ASN A 54 -21.67 13.44 8.02
C ASN A 54 -21.84 14.85 7.43
N VAL A 55 -20.94 15.27 6.54
CA VAL A 55 -21.04 16.55 5.82
C VAL A 55 -22.23 16.55 4.85
N PHE A 56 -22.56 15.42 4.22
CA PHE A 56 -23.73 15.33 3.34
C PHE A 56 -25.06 15.30 4.07
N GLU A 57 -25.12 14.64 5.22
CA GLU A 57 -26.28 14.72 6.10
C GLU A 57 -26.51 16.16 6.58
N ALA A 58 -25.42 16.89 6.91
CA ALA A 58 -25.50 18.29 7.30
C ALA A 58 -25.84 19.25 6.13
N ALA A 59 -25.38 18.96 4.91
CA ALA A 59 -25.54 19.82 3.73
C ALA A 59 -26.82 19.56 2.91
N GLY A 60 -27.59 18.51 3.24
CA GLY A 60 -28.80 18.16 2.52
C GLY A 60 -28.56 17.79 1.03
N GLY A 61 -29.61 17.86 0.20
CA GLY A 61 -29.59 17.42 -1.19
C GLY A 61 -28.53 18.08 -2.09
N VAL A 62 -28.11 19.31 -1.76
CA VAL A 62 -27.05 20.04 -2.49
C VAL A 62 -25.66 19.44 -2.21
N GLY A 63 -25.41 19.02 -0.97
CA GLY A 63 -24.18 18.31 -0.61
C GLY A 63 -23.99 17.05 -1.44
N LYS A 64 -25.05 16.25 -1.60
CA LYS A 64 -25.06 15.03 -2.42
C LYS A 64 -24.79 15.28 -3.91
N PHE A 65 -25.25 16.42 -4.45
CA PHE A 65 -24.95 16.79 -5.83
C PHE A 65 -23.48 17.15 -6.03
N VAL A 66 -22.91 17.98 -5.15
CA VAL A 66 -21.48 18.36 -5.24
C VAL A 66 -20.59 17.15 -4.97
N ALA A 67 -20.94 16.31 -4.00
CA ALA A 67 -20.31 15.02 -3.70
C ALA A 67 -20.15 14.13 -4.93
N SER A 68 -21.26 13.92 -5.64
CA SER A 68 -21.30 12.98 -6.75
C SER A 68 -20.44 13.46 -7.91
N ASN A 69 -20.28 14.78 -8.04
CA ASN A 69 -19.48 15.40 -9.08
C ASN A 69 -18.00 15.57 -8.66
N ILE A 70 -17.69 15.64 -7.36
CA ILE A 70 -16.31 15.82 -6.87
C ILE A 70 -15.39 14.70 -7.34
N VAL A 71 -15.88 13.47 -7.45
CA VAL A 71 -15.11 12.30 -7.92
C VAL A 71 -14.71 12.49 -9.38
N VAL A 72 -15.65 12.89 -10.23
CA VAL A 72 -15.41 13.15 -11.66
C VAL A 72 -14.45 14.34 -11.84
N ILE A 73 -14.67 15.42 -11.09
CA ILE A 73 -13.79 16.61 -11.11
C ILE A 73 -12.38 16.25 -10.62
N ALA A 74 -12.25 15.44 -9.56
CA ALA A 74 -10.97 15.00 -9.03
C ALA A 74 -10.20 14.12 -10.02
N LEU A 75 -10.88 13.22 -10.73
CA LEU A 75 -10.27 12.41 -11.79
C LEU A 75 -9.76 13.27 -12.96
N ILE A 76 -10.57 14.24 -13.41
CA ILE A 76 -10.16 15.17 -14.46
C ILE A 76 -8.97 16.01 -13.99
N ALA A 77 -9.02 16.56 -12.77
CA ALA A 77 -7.94 17.36 -12.20
C ALA A 77 -6.64 16.56 -12.04
N ALA A 78 -6.73 15.31 -11.56
CA ALA A 78 -5.59 14.41 -11.46
C ALA A 78 -4.99 14.08 -12.84
N GLY A 79 -5.84 13.87 -13.85
CA GLY A 79 -5.42 13.67 -15.24
C GLY A 79 -4.70 14.89 -15.82
N ILE A 80 -5.25 16.09 -15.64
CA ILE A 80 -4.61 17.36 -16.06
C ILE A 80 -3.30 17.57 -15.32
N PHE A 81 -3.26 17.39 -13.99
CA PHE A 81 -2.05 17.53 -13.20
C PHE A 81 -0.98 16.52 -13.61
N GLY A 82 -1.35 15.26 -13.83
CA GLY A 82 -0.45 14.22 -14.32
C GLY A 82 0.11 14.56 -15.70
N TYR A 83 -0.73 15.06 -16.61
CA TYR A 83 -0.32 15.51 -17.93
C TYR A 83 0.61 16.73 -17.87
N LEU A 84 0.27 17.74 -17.08
CA LEU A 84 1.11 18.94 -16.88
C LEU A 84 2.45 18.55 -16.24
N GLN A 85 2.45 17.65 -15.27
CA GLN A 85 3.66 17.13 -14.63
C GLN A 85 4.51 16.32 -15.61
N TYR A 86 3.87 15.54 -16.49
CA TYR A 86 4.55 14.81 -17.56
C TYR A 86 5.15 15.76 -18.60
N GLN A 87 4.44 16.83 -18.97
CA GLN A 87 4.92 17.86 -19.88
C GLN A 87 6.05 18.70 -19.25
N ALA A 88 5.95 19.06 -17.97
CA ALA A 88 7.00 19.76 -17.23
C ALA A 88 8.30 18.92 -17.14
N ARG A 89 8.16 17.59 -17.09
CA ARG A 89 9.30 16.66 -17.15
C ARG A 89 9.87 16.50 -18.56
N GLN A 90 9.07 16.62 -19.62
CA GLN A 90 9.54 16.60 -21.00
C GLN A 90 10.16 17.93 -21.48
N GLY A 91 9.71 19.07 -20.94
CA GLY A 91 10.30 20.39 -21.22
C GLY A 91 11.69 20.59 -20.63
N ARG A 92 12.13 19.68 -19.75
CA ARG A 92 13.49 19.64 -19.24
C ARG A 92 14.26 18.67 -20.12
N THR A 93 14.93 19.20 -21.15
CA THR A 93 15.86 18.41 -21.96
C THR A 93 16.77 17.65 -21.02
N VAL A 94 16.72 16.32 -21.07
CA VAL A 94 17.72 15.49 -20.40
C VAL A 94 19.02 15.82 -21.12
N LYS A 95 19.85 16.69 -20.53
CA LYS A 95 21.22 16.95 -20.98
C LYS A 95 22.03 15.67 -20.79
N VAL A 96 21.98 14.78 -21.77
CA VAL A 96 23.00 13.74 -21.94
C VAL A 96 24.16 14.35 -22.73
N GLY A 97 25.09 14.98 -22.01
CA GLY A 97 26.26 15.60 -22.60
C GLY A 97 25.97 16.88 -23.38
N ASP A 98 26.96 17.76 -23.45
CA ASP A 98 26.91 19.06 -24.11
C ASP A 98 26.65 18.98 -25.62
N LYS A 99 25.39 18.82 -26.05
CA LYS A 99 25.01 19.18 -27.41
C LYS A 99 23.60 19.73 -27.49
N LYS A 100 23.52 21.04 -27.68
CA LYS A 100 22.34 21.68 -28.27
C LYS A 100 22.27 21.25 -29.74
N LEU A 101 21.18 20.60 -30.14
CA LEU A 101 20.83 20.48 -31.54
C LEU A 101 19.95 21.69 -31.89
N ASN A 102 20.34 22.33 -33.00
CA ASN A 102 19.81 23.56 -33.58
C ASN A 102 18.32 23.43 -33.92
#